data_AF-A0A929CH17-F1
#
_entry.id   AF-A0A929CH17-F1
#
_cell.length_a   1.000
_cell.length_b   1.000
_cell.length_c   1.000
_cell.angle_alpha   90.00
_cell.angle_beta   90.00
_cell.angle_gamma   90.00
#
_symmetry.space_group_name_H-M   'P 1'
#
loop_
_entity.id
_entity.type
_entity.pdbx_description
1 polymer ?
#
loop_
_entity_poly.entity_id
_entity_poly.type
_entity_poly.pdbx_seq_one_letter_code
_entity_poly.pdbx_strand_id
1 'polypeptide(L)'
;MDQRAIIDVICKAGIQNLATEIGALLGQELTCSDIQFLLSSKDTLFSDPGREKTAFTRMSVSGDKEGACYLLTRLDSAIILGGTLIMLPEEMIEENAQGGKLDGELSDAFGEVANIIAGVFTQAFVDKYSKSLRFIKETVEELVPTKIDPASDQPFPPGNYYVASCILSTAEKNLGLLEFVVPASIFELEDAAPEEPAETPAQQEPKAAETAAEPTPEPR
;
A
#
# COMPACT_ATOMS: atom_id res chain seq x y z
N MET A 1 3.95 2.78 -27.84
CA MET A 1 3.74 1.92 -26.67
C MET A 1 2.64 2.55 -25.86
N ASP A 2 1.77 1.75 -25.26
CA ASP A 2 0.77 2.23 -24.31
C ASP A 2 1.48 2.87 -23.11
N GLN A 3 1.13 4.12 -22.80
CA GLN A 3 1.73 4.90 -21.71
C GLN A 3 1.58 4.17 -20.38
N ARG A 4 0.44 3.51 -20.14
CA ARG A 4 0.21 2.71 -18.93
C ARG A 4 1.21 1.56 -18.82
N ALA A 5 1.39 0.79 -19.90
CA ALA A 5 2.32 -0.34 -19.90
C ALA A 5 3.78 0.07 -19.60
N ILE A 6 4.18 1.28 -20.00
CA ILE A 6 5.50 1.83 -19.65
C ILE A 6 5.58 2.06 -18.14
N ILE A 7 4.57 2.73 -17.57
CA ILE A 7 4.53 3.02 -16.13
C ILE A 7 4.51 1.74 -15.30
N ASP A 8 3.72 0.73 -15.70
CA ASP A 8 3.67 -0.58 -15.03
C ASP A 8 5.07 -1.22 -14.97
N VAL A 9 5.82 -1.20 -16.08
CA VAL A 9 7.18 -1.75 -16.14
C VAL A 9 8.14 -0.99 -15.21
N ILE A 10 8.01 0.33 -15.13
CA ILE A 10 8.87 1.18 -14.29
C ILE A 10 8.54 0.96 -12.81
N CYS A 11 7.27 1.03 -12.44
CA CYS A 11 6.81 0.80 -11.07
C CYS A 11 7.12 -0.63 -10.60
N LYS A 12 7.00 -1.63 -11.49
CA LYS A 12 7.43 -3.00 -11.18
C LYS A 12 8.91 -3.07 -10.84
N ALA A 13 9.77 -2.42 -11.61
CA ALA A 13 11.20 -2.36 -11.31
C ALA A 13 11.46 -1.65 -9.97
N GLY A 14 10.75 -0.57 -9.68
CA GLY A 14 10.79 0.12 -8.39
C GLY A 14 10.44 -0.82 -7.22
N ILE A 15 9.28 -1.50 -7.30
CA ILE A 15 8.85 -2.44 -6.25
C ILE A 15 9.83 -3.62 -6.09
N GLN A 16 10.38 -4.13 -7.19
CA GLN A 16 11.36 -5.22 -7.12
C GLN A 16 12.65 -4.81 -6.40
N ASN A 17 13.07 -3.55 -6.55
CA ASN A 17 14.25 -3.01 -5.86
C ASN A 17 13.93 -2.57 -4.42
N LEU A 18 12.67 -2.25 -4.13
CA LEU A 18 12.22 -1.77 -2.82
C LEU A 18 12.57 -2.76 -1.70
N ALA A 19 12.33 -4.05 -1.93
CA ALA A 19 12.66 -5.10 -0.98
C ALA A 19 14.16 -5.16 -0.64
N THR A 20 15.03 -4.98 -1.65
CA THR A 20 16.48 -4.96 -1.47
C THR A 20 16.93 -3.76 -0.67
N GLU A 21 16.44 -2.57 -1.00
CA GLU A 21 16.88 -1.31 -0.36
C GLU A 21 16.36 -1.20 1.09
N ILE A 22 15.09 -1.56 1.33
CA ILE A 22 14.56 -1.59 2.71
C ILE A 22 15.21 -2.71 3.50
N GLY A 23 15.40 -3.90 2.91
CA GLY A 23 16.07 -5.01 3.59
C GLY A 23 17.51 -4.66 4.00
N ALA A 24 18.26 -4.01 3.11
CA ALA A 24 19.60 -3.50 3.41
C ALA A 24 19.60 -2.45 4.52
N LEU A 25 18.63 -1.52 4.50
CA LEU A 25 18.46 -0.50 5.54
C LEU A 25 18.22 -1.14 6.92
N LEU A 26 17.36 -2.16 6.98
CA LEU A 26 16.98 -2.83 8.22
C LEU A 26 17.92 -3.95 8.64
N GLY A 27 18.90 -4.31 7.80
CA GLY A 27 19.80 -5.44 8.04
C GLY A 27 19.11 -6.81 8.04
N GLN A 28 17.99 -6.96 7.33
CA GLN A 28 17.20 -8.21 7.26
C GLN A 28 16.68 -8.49 5.85
N GLU A 29 16.33 -9.74 5.58
CA GLU A 29 15.73 -10.11 4.29
C GLU A 29 14.25 -9.66 4.24
N LEU A 30 13.91 -8.96 3.17
CA LEU A 30 12.56 -8.48 2.91
C LEU A 30 12.15 -8.91 1.49
N THR A 31 10.86 -9.16 1.31
CA THR A 31 10.27 -9.57 0.04
C THR A 31 9.03 -8.75 -0.30
N CYS A 32 8.75 -8.62 -1.60
CA CYS A 32 7.53 -8.04 -2.14
C CYS A 32 6.82 -9.10 -2.99
N SER A 33 5.62 -9.53 -2.58
CA SER A 33 4.77 -10.44 -3.36
C SER A 33 3.52 -9.70 -3.88
N ASP A 34 2.72 -10.39 -4.70
CA ASP A 34 1.39 -9.93 -5.14
C ASP A 34 1.41 -8.51 -5.72
N ILE A 35 2.36 -8.26 -6.61
CA ILE A 35 2.52 -6.96 -7.25
C ILE A 35 1.34 -6.69 -8.18
N GLN A 36 0.60 -5.60 -7.95
CA GLN A 36 -0.56 -5.18 -8.74
C GLN A 36 -0.41 -3.73 -9.22
N PHE A 37 -1.02 -3.43 -10.38
CA PHE A 37 -1.11 -2.08 -10.94
C PHE A 37 -2.54 -1.83 -11.40
N LEU A 38 -3.16 -0.79 -10.86
CA LEU A 38 -4.55 -0.47 -11.18
C LEU A 38 -4.76 1.04 -11.24
N LEU A 39 -5.78 1.43 -12.01
CA LEU A 39 -6.32 2.78 -11.96
C LEU A 39 -7.51 2.78 -11.01
N SER A 40 -7.42 3.58 -9.95
CA SER A 40 -8.42 3.70 -8.90
C SER A 40 -8.95 5.11 -8.78
N SER A 41 -9.98 5.28 -7.95
CA SER A 41 -10.41 6.56 -7.45
C SER A 41 -10.12 6.69 -5.96
N LYS A 42 -10.14 7.92 -5.43
CA LYS A 42 -10.07 8.13 -3.98
C LYS A 42 -11.17 7.36 -3.23
N ASP A 43 -12.38 7.34 -3.78
CA ASP A 43 -13.52 6.64 -3.18
C ASP A 43 -13.22 5.14 -3.08
N THR A 44 -12.77 4.52 -4.17
CA THR A 44 -12.42 3.10 -4.24
C THR A 44 -11.25 2.73 -3.30
N LEU A 45 -10.25 3.60 -3.14
CA LEU A 45 -9.11 3.37 -2.24
C LEU A 45 -9.51 3.29 -0.75
N PHE A 46 -10.59 3.97 -0.38
CA PHE A 46 -11.08 4.06 1.01
C PHE A 46 -12.47 3.47 1.21
N SER A 47 -13.04 2.81 0.21
CA SER A 47 -14.37 2.20 0.28
C SER A 47 -14.38 0.89 1.06
N ASP A 48 -13.22 0.24 1.23
CA ASP A 48 -13.11 -0.99 2.01
C ASP A 48 -13.34 -0.71 3.51
N PRO A 49 -14.45 -1.19 4.11
CA PRO A 49 -14.71 -1.00 5.53
C PRO A 49 -13.74 -1.78 6.42
N GLY A 50 -13.03 -2.78 5.87
CA GLY A 50 -11.99 -3.56 6.55
C GLY A 50 -10.63 -2.86 6.62
N ARG A 51 -10.46 -1.71 5.96
CA ARG A 51 -9.18 -0.99 5.92
C ARG A 51 -8.78 -0.51 7.32
N GLU A 52 -7.65 -1.01 7.80
CA GLU A 52 -7.09 -0.64 9.10
C GLU A 52 -6.49 0.78 9.10
N LYS A 53 -6.11 1.25 10.30
CA LYS A 53 -5.33 2.50 10.43
C LYS A 53 -4.10 2.42 9.53
N THR A 54 -3.85 3.50 8.81
CA THR A 54 -2.83 3.56 7.76
C THR A 54 -1.80 4.60 8.15
N ALA A 55 -0.52 4.29 8.03
CA ALA A 55 0.53 5.31 7.95
C ALA A 55 0.48 5.92 6.55
N PHE A 56 0.21 7.22 6.50
CA PHE A 56 0.05 8.02 5.30
C PHE A 56 1.30 8.88 5.12
N THR A 57 2.10 8.57 4.10
CA THR A 57 3.22 9.44 3.72
C THR A 57 2.80 10.33 2.57
N ARG A 58 2.91 11.65 2.77
CA ARG A 58 2.81 12.61 1.67
C ARG A 58 4.17 12.80 1.02
N MET A 59 4.20 12.79 -0.30
CA MET A 59 5.38 13.07 -1.10
C MET A 59 5.07 14.15 -2.13
N SER A 60 6.04 15.02 -2.40
CA SER A 60 6.00 15.90 -3.57
C SER A 60 6.56 15.20 -4.80
N VAL A 61 5.95 15.45 -5.94
CA VAL A 61 6.48 15.12 -7.27
C VAL A 61 7.07 16.40 -7.86
N SER A 62 8.29 16.31 -8.40
CA SER A 62 8.96 17.42 -9.10
C SER A 62 9.66 16.94 -10.38
N GLY A 63 9.97 17.89 -11.27
CA GLY A 63 10.61 17.62 -12.56
C GLY A 63 9.75 18.15 -13.71
N ASP A 64 9.51 17.31 -14.71
CA ASP A 64 8.64 17.64 -15.86
C ASP A 64 7.15 17.71 -15.50
N LYS A 65 6.76 17.11 -14.36
CA LYS A 65 5.44 17.25 -13.74
C LYS A 65 5.65 17.61 -12.27
N GLU A 66 4.68 18.36 -11.73
CA GLU A 66 4.66 18.76 -10.34
C GLU A 66 3.33 18.36 -9.71
N GLY A 67 3.36 18.01 -8.43
CA GLY A 67 2.16 17.65 -7.68
C GLY A 67 2.49 16.91 -6.39
N ALA A 68 1.52 16.18 -5.88
CA ALA A 68 1.68 15.33 -4.70
C ALA A 68 1.32 13.88 -5.04
N CYS A 69 2.07 12.95 -4.46
CA CYS A 69 1.76 11.53 -4.45
C CYS A 69 1.87 10.98 -3.02
N TYR A 70 1.45 9.74 -2.84
CA TYR A 70 1.19 9.21 -1.51
C TYR A 70 1.72 7.79 -1.38
N LEU A 71 2.14 7.43 -0.17
CA LEU A 71 2.44 6.06 0.22
C LEU A 71 1.46 5.68 1.33
N LEU A 72 0.79 4.54 1.16
CA LEU A 72 -0.10 3.98 2.17
C LEU A 72 0.47 2.64 2.63
N THR A 73 0.54 2.45 3.94
CA THR A 73 0.81 1.15 4.54
C THR A 73 0.06 1.04 5.86
N ARG A 74 -0.14 -0.18 6.37
CA ARG A 74 -0.76 -0.35 7.67
C ARG A 74 0.07 0.32 8.77
N LEU A 75 -0.59 0.91 9.74
CA LEU A 75 0.07 1.63 10.83
C LEU A 75 0.99 0.72 11.64
N ASP A 76 0.56 -0.51 11.93
CA ASP A 76 1.36 -1.50 12.65
C ASP A 76 2.65 -1.87 11.88
N SER A 77 2.56 -1.93 10.56
CA SER A 77 3.66 -2.27 9.67
C SER A 77 4.67 -1.13 9.59
N ALA A 78 4.20 0.12 9.57
CA ALA A 78 5.06 1.29 9.73
C ALA A 78 5.79 1.30 11.08
N ILE A 79 5.11 0.95 12.17
CA ILE A 79 5.71 0.85 13.51
C ILE A 79 6.77 -0.25 13.56
N ILE A 80 6.50 -1.42 12.95
CA ILE A 80 7.46 -2.51 12.87
C ILE A 80 8.71 -2.06 12.09
N LEU A 81 8.53 -1.50 10.89
CA LEU A 81 9.63 -1.04 10.05
C LEU A 81 10.46 0.05 10.75
N GLY A 82 9.81 1.04 11.36
CA GLY A 82 10.48 2.10 12.11
C GLY A 82 11.20 1.57 13.35
N GLY A 83 10.53 0.74 14.16
CA GLY A 83 11.09 0.16 15.38
C GLY A 83 12.29 -0.75 15.11
N THR A 84 12.25 -1.54 14.04
CA THR A 84 13.41 -2.34 13.60
C THR A 84 14.59 -1.44 13.21
N LEU A 85 14.35 -0.34 12.49
CA LEU A 85 15.41 0.56 12.05
C LEU A 85 16.19 1.17 13.22
N ILE A 86 15.50 1.58 14.28
CA ILE A 86 16.12 2.13 15.50
C ILE A 86 16.47 1.05 16.54
N MET A 87 16.43 -0.23 16.15
CA MET A 87 16.81 -1.38 16.98
C MET A 87 16.05 -1.45 18.31
N LEU A 88 14.76 -1.12 18.32
CA LEU A 88 13.93 -1.37 19.48
C LEU A 88 13.83 -2.88 19.76
N PRO A 89 13.88 -3.30 21.04
CA PRO A 89 13.47 -4.63 21.45
C PRO A 89 12.11 -5.06 20.88
N GLU A 90 12.03 -6.30 20.44
CA GLU A 90 10.84 -6.86 19.76
C GLU A 90 9.56 -6.71 20.58
N GLU A 91 9.61 -6.97 21.89
CA GLU A 91 8.47 -6.78 22.79
C GLU A 91 7.92 -5.35 22.77
N MET A 92 8.81 -4.34 22.68
CA MET A 92 8.39 -2.94 22.56
C MET A 92 7.84 -2.62 21.18
N ILE A 93 8.37 -3.22 20.12
CA ILE A 93 7.80 -3.08 18.77
C ILE A 93 6.38 -3.64 18.75
N GLU A 94 6.16 -4.82 19.32
CA GLU A 94 4.85 -5.45 19.41
C GLU A 94 3.86 -4.63 20.24
N GLU A 95 4.28 -4.13 21.41
CA GLU A 95 3.44 -3.27 22.25
C GLU A 95 3.03 -1.99 21.52
N ASN A 96 3.96 -1.32 20.83
CA ASN A 96 3.65 -0.12 20.06
C ASN A 96 2.75 -0.43 18.85
N ALA A 97 3.00 -1.54 18.16
CA ALA A 97 2.20 -1.96 17.01
C ALA A 97 0.74 -2.29 17.43
N GLN A 98 0.55 -2.99 18.54
CA GLN A 98 -0.78 -3.26 19.11
C GLN A 98 -1.45 -1.99 19.64
N GLY A 99 -0.68 -1.08 20.22
CA GLY A 99 -1.16 0.22 20.68
C GLY A 99 -1.51 1.18 19.53
N GLY A 100 -1.00 0.92 18.32
CA GLY A 100 -1.19 1.74 17.14
C GLY A 100 -0.72 3.18 17.35
N LYS A 101 0.50 3.34 17.88
CA LYS A 101 1.15 4.63 18.12
C LYS A 101 2.38 4.77 17.23
N LEU A 102 2.31 5.64 16.23
CA LEU A 102 3.47 6.02 15.41
C LEU A 102 3.83 7.47 15.74
N ASP A 103 4.59 7.67 16.82
CA ASP A 103 5.01 9.00 17.28
C ASP A 103 6.52 9.06 17.60
N GLY A 104 7.02 10.27 17.80
CA GLY A 104 8.41 10.54 18.17
C GLY A 104 9.43 9.80 17.29
N GLU A 105 10.34 9.08 17.93
CA GLU A 105 11.44 8.37 17.26
C GLU A 105 10.94 7.28 16.29
N LEU A 106 9.79 6.65 16.56
CA LEU A 106 9.21 5.65 15.66
C LEU A 106 8.72 6.27 14.35
N SER A 107 8.05 7.43 14.45
CA SER A 107 7.59 8.17 13.27
C SER A 107 8.77 8.68 12.44
N ASP A 108 9.82 9.19 13.10
CA ASP A 108 11.02 9.66 12.41
C ASP A 108 11.75 8.51 11.72
N ALA A 109 11.89 7.36 12.40
CA ALA A 109 12.50 6.16 11.84
C ALA A 109 11.72 5.63 10.63
N PHE A 110 10.38 5.53 10.72
CA PHE A 110 9.58 5.16 9.55
C PHE A 110 9.68 6.23 8.44
N GLY A 111 9.85 7.50 8.80
CA GLY A 111 10.15 8.58 7.86
C GLY A 111 11.40 8.28 7.01
N GLU A 112 12.45 7.72 7.60
CA GLU A 112 13.64 7.29 6.85
C GLU A 112 13.33 6.13 5.89
N VAL A 113 12.53 5.15 6.33
CA VAL A 113 12.06 4.05 5.44
C VAL A 113 11.26 4.62 4.26
N ALA A 114 10.33 5.54 4.52
CA ALA A 114 9.54 6.20 3.49
C ALA A 114 10.40 7.04 2.54
N ASN A 115 11.48 7.64 3.04
CA ASN A 115 12.44 8.38 2.22
C ASN A 115 13.22 7.45 1.27
N ILE A 116 13.63 6.27 1.74
CA ILE A 116 14.24 5.24 0.87
C ILE A 116 13.27 4.80 -0.21
N ILE A 117 11.99 4.56 0.13
CA ILE A 117 10.96 4.20 -0.85
C ILE A 117 10.82 5.28 -1.94
N ALA A 118 10.75 6.56 -1.54
CA ALA A 118 10.71 7.67 -2.49
C ALA A 118 11.95 7.72 -3.39
N GLY A 119 13.14 7.44 -2.82
CA GLY A 119 14.39 7.32 -3.56
C GLY A 119 14.39 6.19 -4.59
N VAL A 120 13.87 5.01 -4.22
CA VAL A 120 13.76 3.84 -5.10
C VAL A 120 12.87 4.14 -6.31
N PHE A 121 11.68 4.70 -6.08
CA PHE A 121 10.81 5.08 -7.19
C PHE A 121 11.44 6.19 -8.04
N THR A 122 12.12 7.16 -7.42
CA THR A 122 12.85 8.20 -8.17
C THR A 122 13.88 7.59 -9.09
N GLN A 123 14.69 6.64 -8.60
CA GLN A 123 15.70 5.97 -9.41
C GLN A 123 15.09 5.16 -10.55
N ALA A 124 13.99 4.43 -10.29
CA ALA A 124 13.30 3.66 -11.31
C ALA A 124 12.82 4.55 -12.48
N PHE A 125 12.28 5.73 -12.17
CA PHE A 125 11.86 6.70 -13.18
C PHE A 125 13.03 7.36 -13.89
N VAL A 126 14.11 7.72 -13.19
CA VAL A 126 15.33 8.27 -13.80
C VAL A 126 15.95 7.30 -14.81
N ASP A 127 15.93 5.99 -14.53
CA ASP A 127 16.59 4.98 -15.37
C ASP A 127 15.80 4.64 -16.64
N LYS A 128 14.47 4.73 -16.58
CA LYS A 128 13.59 4.10 -17.58
C LYS A 128 12.55 5.03 -18.19
N TYR A 129 12.27 6.18 -17.57
CA TYR A 129 11.26 7.12 -18.06
C TYR A 129 11.91 8.22 -18.90
N SER A 130 11.22 8.66 -19.95
CA SER A 130 11.73 9.71 -20.84
C SER A 130 11.65 11.11 -20.22
N LYS A 131 10.88 11.28 -19.14
CA LYS A 131 10.71 12.54 -18.42
C LYS A 131 11.36 12.42 -17.04
N SER A 132 11.82 13.54 -16.51
CA SER A 132 12.32 13.65 -15.15
C SER A 132 11.15 13.70 -14.19
N LEU A 133 11.04 12.69 -13.33
CA LEU A 133 10.17 12.69 -12.16
C LEU A 133 11.00 12.34 -10.93
N ARG A 134 10.85 13.14 -9.88
CA ARG A 134 11.46 12.92 -8.57
C ARG A 134 10.39 12.94 -7.50
N PHE A 135 10.45 11.95 -6.62
CA PHE A 135 9.55 11.78 -5.49
C PHE A 135 10.32 12.13 -4.21
N ILE A 136 9.77 13.04 -3.41
CA ILE A 136 10.43 13.56 -2.21
C ILE A 136 9.46 13.43 -1.05
N LYS A 137 9.84 12.69 -0.01
CA LYS A 137 9.06 12.55 1.23
C LYS A 137 8.90 13.90 1.92
N GLU A 138 7.65 14.26 2.23
CA GLU A 138 7.31 15.43 3.02
C GLU A 138 6.99 15.01 4.46
N THR A 139 5.79 14.47 4.68
CA THR A 139 5.27 14.13 6.01
C THR A 139 4.89 12.67 6.11
N VAL A 140 4.83 12.18 7.35
CA VAL A 140 4.21 10.91 7.73
C VAL A 140 3.12 11.25 8.73
N GLU A 141 1.91 10.77 8.51
CA GLU A 141 0.72 11.07 9.31
C GLU A 141 -0.07 9.79 9.55
N GLU A 142 -0.85 9.76 10.63
CA GLU A 142 -1.80 8.67 10.85
C GLU A 142 -3.12 8.97 10.13
N LEU A 143 -3.61 7.97 9.40
CA LEU A 143 -4.86 8.03 8.67
C LEU A 143 -5.83 6.98 9.21
N VAL A 144 -7.05 7.43 9.52
CA VAL A 144 -8.16 6.57 9.95
C VAL A 144 -9.17 6.50 8.81
N PRO A 145 -9.25 5.40 8.05
CA PRO A 145 -10.08 5.32 6.84
C PRO A 145 -11.54 5.70 7.05
N THR A 146 -12.14 5.27 8.16
CA THR A 146 -13.54 5.55 8.51
C THR A 146 -13.86 7.01 8.78
N LYS A 147 -12.84 7.89 8.86
CA LYS A 147 -13.00 9.34 9.05
C LYS A 147 -12.79 10.15 7.77
N ILE A 148 -12.52 9.49 6.65
CA ILE A 148 -12.27 10.16 5.38
C ILE A 148 -13.60 10.54 4.74
N ASP A 149 -13.71 11.81 4.36
CA ASP A 149 -14.74 12.29 3.45
C ASP A 149 -14.23 12.13 2.00
N PRO A 150 -14.84 11.28 1.17
CA PRO A 150 -14.43 11.07 -0.22
C PRO A 150 -14.51 12.34 -1.07
N ALA A 151 -15.41 13.28 -0.72
CA ALA A 151 -15.60 14.53 -1.45
C ALA A 151 -14.65 15.66 -0.99
N SER A 152 -13.98 15.48 0.15
CA SER A 152 -13.03 16.45 0.69
C SER A 152 -11.70 16.42 -0.05
N ASP A 153 -10.93 17.51 0.02
CA ASP A 153 -9.56 17.56 -0.47
C ASP A 153 -8.55 16.85 0.46
N GLN A 154 -9.02 16.34 1.60
CA GLN A 154 -8.20 15.63 2.60
C GLN A 154 -8.57 14.15 2.66
N PRO A 155 -7.60 13.23 2.86
CA PRO A 155 -6.15 13.47 2.98
C PRO A 155 -5.49 13.86 1.65
N PHE A 156 -6.15 13.59 0.53
CA PHE A 156 -5.79 14.08 -0.80
C PHE A 156 -7.04 14.34 -1.64
N PRO A 157 -6.94 15.15 -2.72
CA PRO A 157 -8.09 15.54 -3.52
C PRO A 157 -8.83 14.36 -4.14
N PRO A 158 -10.13 14.51 -4.47
CA PRO A 158 -10.82 13.56 -5.32
C PRO A 158 -10.15 13.51 -6.71
N GLY A 159 -10.10 12.32 -7.31
CA GLY A 159 -9.50 12.15 -8.63
C GLY A 159 -9.21 10.69 -8.96
N ASN A 160 -8.66 10.50 -10.17
CA ASN A 160 -8.16 9.21 -10.63
C ASN A 160 -6.68 9.06 -10.27
N TYR A 161 -6.34 7.88 -9.79
CA TYR A 161 -5.03 7.55 -9.27
C TYR A 161 -4.50 6.29 -9.92
N TYR A 162 -3.24 6.33 -10.31
CA TYR A 162 -2.48 5.13 -10.56
C TYR A 162 -1.98 4.57 -9.22
N VAL A 163 -2.22 3.29 -8.98
CA VAL A 163 -1.86 2.60 -7.74
C VAL A 163 -0.95 1.44 -8.11
N ALA A 164 0.28 1.48 -7.60
CA ALA A 164 1.19 0.35 -7.63
C ALA A 164 1.29 -0.22 -6.21
N SER A 165 1.01 -1.51 -6.06
CA SER A 165 0.97 -2.14 -4.74
C SER A 165 1.69 -3.48 -4.68
N CYS A 166 2.12 -3.86 -3.48
CA CYS A 166 2.65 -5.19 -3.18
C CYS A 166 2.37 -5.57 -1.72
N ILE A 167 2.45 -6.86 -1.42
CA ILE A 167 2.49 -7.36 -0.04
C ILE A 167 3.95 -7.41 0.41
N LEU A 168 4.23 -6.69 1.50
CA LEU A 168 5.54 -6.62 2.11
C LEU A 168 5.68 -7.74 3.16
N SER A 169 6.80 -8.45 3.20
CA SER A 169 7.02 -9.52 4.20
C SER A 169 8.49 -9.70 4.53
N THR A 170 8.78 -9.98 5.80
CA THR A 170 10.07 -10.52 6.25
C THR A 170 10.01 -12.04 6.33
N ALA A 171 11.12 -12.70 6.68
CA ALA A 171 11.12 -14.15 6.91
C ALA A 171 10.16 -14.60 8.03
N GLU A 172 9.87 -13.71 8.98
CA GLU A 172 9.13 -14.01 10.21
C GLU A 172 7.69 -13.50 10.15
N LYS A 173 7.42 -12.44 9.37
CA LYS A 173 6.15 -11.71 9.47
C LYS A 173 5.69 -11.13 8.13
N ASN A 174 4.38 -11.21 7.92
CA ASN A 174 3.69 -10.46 6.87
C ASN A 174 3.44 -9.02 7.36
N LEU A 175 3.96 -8.03 6.62
CA LEU A 175 3.84 -6.60 6.90
C LEU A 175 2.73 -5.94 6.07
N GLY A 176 1.87 -6.74 5.45
CA GLY A 176 0.69 -6.29 4.74
C GLY A 176 0.95 -5.49 3.47
N LEU A 177 -0.09 -4.79 3.03
CA LEU A 177 -0.11 -4.04 1.78
C LEU A 177 0.69 -2.74 1.89
N LEU A 178 1.53 -2.51 0.89
CA LEU A 178 2.17 -1.23 0.59
C LEU A 178 1.60 -0.70 -0.73
N GLU A 179 1.11 0.53 -0.74
CA GLU A 179 0.52 1.16 -1.92
C GLU A 179 1.23 2.48 -2.23
N PHE A 180 1.76 2.60 -3.45
CA PHE A 180 2.26 3.83 -4.02
C PHE A 180 1.18 4.44 -4.93
N VAL A 181 0.62 5.58 -4.50
CA VAL A 181 -0.57 6.20 -5.08
C VAL A 181 -0.19 7.53 -5.73
N VAL A 182 -0.36 7.63 -7.04
CA VAL A 182 0.06 8.79 -7.84
C VAL A 182 -1.13 9.30 -8.65
N PRO A 183 -1.43 10.61 -8.69
CA PRO A 183 -2.47 11.13 -9.58
C PRO A 183 -2.23 10.70 -11.03
N ALA A 184 -3.26 10.21 -11.70
CA ALA A 184 -3.16 9.72 -13.08
C ALA A 184 -2.58 10.78 -14.05
N SER A 185 -2.84 12.07 -13.78
CA SER A 185 -2.31 13.20 -14.56
C SER A 185 -0.79 13.38 -14.50
N ILE A 186 -0.14 12.92 -13.42
CA ILE A 186 1.34 12.92 -13.32
C ILE A 186 1.93 11.96 -14.35
N PHE A 187 1.23 10.85 -14.62
CA PHE A 187 1.65 9.83 -15.59
C PHE A 187 0.97 9.97 -16.96
N GLU A 188 0.15 11.01 -17.15
CA GLU A 188 -0.60 11.28 -18.39
C GLU A 188 -1.53 10.12 -18.77
N LEU A 189 -2.23 9.62 -17.74
CA LEU A 189 -3.20 8.52 -17.85
C LEU A 189 -4.65 9.01 -17.73
N GLU A 190 -4.92 10.31 -17.95
CA GLU A 190 -6.25 10.91 -17.72
C GLU A 190 -7.36 10.32 -18.60
N ASP A 191 -7.02 9.81 -19.78
CA ASP A 191 -7.98 9.19 -20.71
C ASP A 191 -8.32 7.73 -20.36
N ALA A 192 -7.66 7.15 -19.37
CA ALA A 192 -7.90 5.78 -18.95
C ALA A 192 -8.97 5.71 -17.84
N ALA A 193 -10.01 4.91 -18.07
CA ALA A 193 -11.06 4.69 -17.09
C ALA A 193 -10.50 3.96 -15.85
N PRO A 194 -10.92 4.32 -14.62
CA PRO A 194 -10.66 3.52 -13.44
C PRO A 194 -11.17 2.10 -13.63
N GLU A 195 -10.45 1.14 -13.06
CA GLU A 195 -10.87 -0.25 -13.06
C GLU A 195 -11.90 -0.46 -11.96
N GLU A 196 -13.03 -1.07 -12.29
CA GLU A 196 -13.99 -1.51 -11.29
C GLU A 196 -13.34 -2.57 -10.40
N PRO A 197 -13.50 -2.51 -9.06
CA PRO A 197 -12.94 -3.50 -8.17
C PRO A 197 -13.45 -4.88 -8.57
N ALA A 198 -12.52 -5.79 -8.91
CA ALA A 198 -12.86 -7.17 -9.19
C ALA A 198 -13.48 -7.79 -7.92
N GLU A 199 -14.74 -8.19 -8.00
CA GLU A 199 -15.39 -8.98 -6.96
C GLU A 199 -14.51 -10.21 -6.68
N THR A 200 -14.04 -10.32 -5.45
CA THR A 200 -13.32 -11.52 -4.99
C THR A 200 -14.22 -12.73 -5.25
N PRO A 201 -13.76 -13.80 -5.93
CA PRO A 201 -14.59 -14.98 -6.12
C PRO A 201 -14.94 -15.54 -4.75
N ALA A 202 -16.22 -15.48 -4.38
CA ALA A 202 -16.73 -16.10 -3.18
C ALA A 202 -16.28 -17.56 -3.16
N GLN A 203 -15.47 -17.89 -2.17
CA GLN A 203 -15.03 -19.23 -1.84
C GLN A 203 -16.30 -20.09 -1.67
N GLN A 204 -16.50 -21.04 -2.58
CA GLN A 204 -17.56 -22.03 -2.44
C GLN A 204 -17.25 -22.88 -1.20
N GLU A 205 -17.97 -22.62 -0.11
CA GLU A 205 -18.00 -23.54 1.02
C GLU A 205 -18.56 -24.91 0.56
N PRO A 206 -17.94 -26.02 0.98
CA PRO A 206 -18.43 -27.35 0.69
C PRO A 206 -19.66 -27.63 1.55
N LYS A 207 -20.81 -27.79 0.89
CA LYS A 207 -22.07 -28.22 1.53
C LYS A 207 -21.88 -29.61 2.15
N ALA A 208 -21.73 -29.64 3.46
CA ALA A 208 -21.85 -30.83 4.29
C ALA A 208 -23.25 -31.44 4.09
N ALA A 209 -23.30 -32.69 3.63
CA ALA A 209 -24.51 -33.51 3.64
C ALA A 209 -24.57 -34.21 5.00
N GLU A 210 -25.34 -33.64 5.93
CA GLU A 210 -25.72 -34.33 7.16
C GLU A 210 -27.13 -34.90 7.04
N THR A 211 -27.17 -36.21 7.23
CA THR A 211 -28.29 -37.14 7.35
C THR A 211 -29.42 -36.62 8.24
N ALA A 212 -30.68 -36.75 7.79
CA ALA A 212 -31.83 -36.82 8.69
C ALA A 212 -32.71 -38.01 8.28
N ALA A 213 -32.71 -39.01 9.16
CA ALA A 213 -33.66 -40.11 9.18
C ALA A 213 -35.06 -39.57 9.51
N GLU A 214 -36.09 -40.10 8.86
CA GLU A 214 -37.48 -39.94 9.31
C GLU A 214 -38.09 -41.32 9.65
N PRO A 215 -38.84 -41.43 10.76
CA PRO A 215 -39.30 -42.69 11.31
C PRO A 215 -40.66 -43.12 10.76
N THR A 216 -40.92 -44.43 10.85
CA THR A 216 -42.22 -45.08 10.66
C THR A 216 -43.32 -44.45 11.51
N PRO A 217 -44.58 -44.44 11.05
CA PRO A 217 -45.53 -45.38 11.65
C PRO A 217 -46.52 -46.04 10.67
N GLU A 218 -46.85 -47.30 10.94
CA GLU A 218 -48.10 -48.00 10.58
C GLU A 218 -49.34 -47.20 11.08
N PRO A 219 -50.55 -47.28 10.45
CA PRO A 219 -51.34 -48.52 10.42
C PRO A 219 -52.34 -48.69 9.23
N ARG A 220 -52.58 -49.94 8.78
CA ARG A 220 -53.87 -50.66 8.83
C ARG A 220 -53.81 -52.03 8.15
#